data_AF-B1YG82-F1
#
_entry.id   AF-B1YG82-F1
#
_cell.length_a   1.000
_cell.length_b   1.000
_cell.length_c   1.000
_cell.angle_alpha   90.00
_cell.angle_beta   90.00
_cell.angle_gamma   90.00
#
_symmetry.space_group_name_H-M   'P 1'
#
loop_
_entity.id
_entity.type
_entity.pdbx_description
1 polymer ?
#
loop_
_entity_poly.entity_id
_entity_poly.type
_entity_poly.pdbx_seq_one_letter_code
_entity_poly.pdbx_strand_id
1 'polypeptide(L)'
;MYLHIYAQHTNHQESFIVGNKQALLKLRDLIDEALVETTAAEGGFFSSDDEGYEVYIGLVKNEEVFQSLEMPYTEQFGDWNDQRHFINLKNDPNAPYDPMILFNETKQKK
;
A
#
# COMPACT_ATOMS: atom_id res chain seq x y z
N MET A 1 -7.25 15.28 9.60
CA MET A 1 -5.98 14.81 10.22
C MET A 1 -5.00 14.60 9.08
N TYR A 2 -3.90 15.33 9.06
CA TYR A 2 -3.04 15.36 7.88
C TYR A 2 -1.98 14.25 7.91
N LEU A 3 -2.00 13.44 6.85
CA LEU A 3 -1.01 12.40 6.57
C LEU A 3 -0.62 12.51 5.10
N HIS A 4 0.67 12.35 4.83
CA HIS A 4 1.23 12.18 3.51
C HIS A 4 2.09 10.93 3.52
N ILE A 5 1.82 10.02 2.58
CA ILE A 5 2.62 8.81 2.37
C ILE A 5 3.28 8.96 1.00
N TYR A 6 4.61 9.02 1.01
CA TYR A 6 5.43 9.11 -0.18
C TYR A 6 6.07 7.74 -0.40
N ALA A 7 5.61 7.04 -1.44
CA ALA A 7 6.22 5.81 -1.92
C ALA A 7 7.67 6.07 -2.37
N GLN A 8 8.49 5.02 -2.42
CA GLN A 8 9.85 5.13 -2.93
C GLN A 8 9.80 5.57 -4.40
N HIS A 9 10.61 6.55 -4.78
CA HIS A 9 10.58 6.98 -6.18
C HIS A 9 11.18 5.91 -7.09
N THR A 10 12.35 5.36 -6.73
CA THR A 10 12.92 4.14 -7.34
C THR A 10 13.73 3.30 -6.34
N ASN A 11 14.34 2.20 -6.79
CA ASN A 11 15.10 1.29 -5.94
C ASN A 11 16.26 1.97 -5.20
N HIS A 12 16.46 1.58 -3.95
CA HIS A 12 17.42 2.16 -2.99
C HIS A 12 17.20 3.63 -2.58
N GLN A 13 16.11 4.28 -3.01
CA GLN A 13 15.73 5.61 -2.51
C GLN A 13 14.82 5.51 -1.27
N GLU A 14 14.66 6.63 -0.58
CA GLU A 14 13.83 6.76 0.61
C GLU A 14 12.32 6.74 0.30
N SER A 15 11.54 6.27 1.26
CA SER A 15 10.11 6.57 1.38
C SER A 15 9.87 7.40 2.64
N PHE A 16 8.77 8.16 2.66
CA PHE A 16 8.47 9.06 3.77
C PHE A 16 7.02 8.92 4.22
N ILE A 17 6.81 8.91 5.53
CA ILE A 17 5.51 9.05 6.16
C ILE A 17 5.56 10.32 6.99
N VAL A 18 4.80 11.34 6.58
CA VAL A 18 4.78 12.66 7.22
C VAL A 18 3.36 12.94 7.67
N GLY A 19 3.15 13.14 8.96
CA GLY A 19 1.82 13.40 9.50
C GLY A 19 1.84 14.27 10.74
N ASN A 20 0.72 14.90 11.02
CA ASN A 20 0.53 15.57 12.31
C ASN A 20 0.42 14.51 13.44
N LYS A 21 0.59 14.92 14.71
CA LYS A 21 0.61 13.99 15.84
C LYS A 21 -0.62 13.07 15.90
N GLN A 22 -1.81 13.58 15.57
CA GLN A 22 -3.05 12.78 15.59
C GLN A 22 -3.08 11.76 14.45
N ALA A 23 -2.64 12.16 13.24
CA ALA A 23 -2.55 11.27 12.10
C ALA A 23 -1.54 10.14 12.32
N LEU A 24 -0.36 10.44 12.87
CA LEU A 24 0.66 9.41 13.17
C LEU A 24 0.22 8.46 14.28
N LEU A 25 -0.51 8.94 15.29
CA LEU A 25 -1.12 8.06 16.31
C LEU A 25 -2.18 7.15 15.69
N LYS A 26 -3.12 7.69 14.90
CA LYS A 26 -4.12 6.86 14.19
C LYS A 26 -3.46 5.84 13.26
N LEU A 27 -2.41 6.23 12.54
CA LEU A 27 -1.68 5.31 11.66
C LEU A 27 -1.03 4.16 12.44
N ARG A 28 -0.39 4.45 13.58
CA ARG A 28 0.14 3.41 14.48
C ARG A 28 -0.98 2.49 14.96
N ASP A 29 -2.11 3.05 15.42
CA ASP A 29 -3.21 2.26 15.96
C ASP A 29 -3.81 1.31 14.89
N LEU A 30 -3.85 1.73 13.62
CA LEU A 30 -4.23 0.87 12.48
C LEU A 30 -3.17 -0.20 12.14
N ILE A 31 -1.88 0.07 12.36
CA ILE A 31 -0.81 -0.94 12.24
C ILE A 31 -0.97 -1.97 13.36
N ASP A 32 -1.20 -1.52 14.60
CA ASP A 32 -1.44 -2.40 15.75
C ASP A 32 -2.68 -3.29 15.52
N GLU A 33 -3.77 -2.76 14.94
CA GLU A 33 -4.96 -3.53 14.53
C GLU A 33 -4.62 -4.59 13.46
N ALA A 34 -3.94 -4.21 12.39
CA ALA A 34 -3.52 -5.14 11.31
C ALA A 34 -2.51 -6.21 11.77
N LEU A 35 -1.85 -6.02 12.91
CA LEU A 35 -0.97 -7.03 13.55
C LEU A 35 -1.73 -8.01 14.46
N VAL A 36 -2.87 -7.60 15.03
CA VAL A 36 -3.70 -8.44 15.91
C VAL A 36 -4.58 -9.40 15.10
N GLU A 37 -5.12 -8.93 13.97
CA GLU A 37 -6.11 -9.67 13.18
C GLU A 37 -5.52 -10.50 12.02
N THR A 38 -6.35 -11.36 11.42
CA THR A 38 -6.09 -11.96 10.09
C THR A 38 -6.64 -11.15 8.92
N THR A 39 -7.29 -10.02 9.19
CA THR A 39 -7.86 -9.11 8.21
C THR A 39 -7.13 -7.78 8.20
N ALA A 40 -7.19 -7.08 7.06
CA ALA A 40 -6.64 -5.75 6.93
C ALA A 40 -7.42 -4.68 7.72
N ALA A 41 -6.71 -3.63 8.13
CA ALA A 41 -7.26 -2.40 8.65
C ALA A 41 -7.34 -1.33 7.54
N GLU A 42 -8.31 -0.42 7.64
CA GLU A 42 -8.45 0.74 6.76
C GLU A 42 -8.75 2.01 7.57
N GLY A 43 -8.41 3.18 7.05
CA GLY A 43 -8.89 4.42 7.65
C GLY A 43 -8.59 5.70 6.89
N GLY A 44 -9.57 6.61 6.93
CA GLY A 44 -9.49 7.88 6.22
C GLY A 44 -8.49 8.87 6.81
N PHE A 45 -7.72 9.48 5.93
CA PHE A 45 -6.79 10.58 6.19
C PHE A 45 -7.04 11.70 5.16
N PHE A 46 -6.32 12.80 5.32
CA PHE A 46 -6.38 13.95 4.43
C PHE A 46 -4.96 14.37 4.07
N SER A 47 -4.74 14.78 2.82
CA SER A 47 -3.59 15.59 2.45
C SER A 47 -3.75 17.01 3.01
N SER A 48 -2.66 17.78 3.07
CA SER A 48 -2.65 19.17 3.58
C SER A 48 -3.37 20.20 2.68
N ASP A 49 -3.89 19.78 1.53
CA ASP A 49 -4.81 20.49 0.64
C ASP A 49 -6.29 20.17 0.94
N ASP A 50 -6.57 19.45 2.05
CA ASP A 50 -7.88 18.97 2.48
C ASP A 50 -8.55 17.92 1.57
N GLU A 51 -7.83 17.35 0.59
CA GLU A 51 -8.32 16.20 -0.17
C GLU A 51 -8.24 14.90 0.66
N GLY A 52 -9.37 14.18 0.73
CA GLY A 52 -9.53 12.98 1.56
C GLY A 52 -9.16 11.69 0.83
N TYR A 53 -8.48 10.77 1.53
CA TYR A 53 -8.11 9.46 0.99
C TYR A 53 -8.09 8.37 2.07
N GLU A 54 -8.27 7.11 1.66
CA GLU A 54 -8.22 5.96 2.55
C GLU A 54 -6.81 5.33 2.54
N VAL A 55 -6.29 4.99 3.71
CA VAL A 55 -5.06 4.19 3.86
C VAL A 55 -5.44 2.77 4.25
N TYR A 56 -4.88 1.79 3.54
CA TYR A 56 -5.09 0.36 3.74
C TYR A 56 -3.83 -0.27 4.31
N ILE A 57 -3.96 -1.08 5.37
CA ILE A 57 -2.85 -1.73 6.08
C ILE A 57 -3.14 -3.22 6.21
N GLY A 58 -2.32 -4.06 5.60
CA GLY A 58 -2.54 -5.51 5.55
C GLY A 58 -1.29 -6.29 5.94
N LEU A 59 -1.47 -7.32 6.77
CA LEU A 59 -0.42 -8.27 7.14
C LEU A 59 -0.45 -9.48 6.19
N VAL A 60 0.55 -9.59 5.31
CA VAL A 60 0.71 -10.75 4.42
C VAL A 60 1.59 -11.78 5.11
N LYS A 61 1.01 -12.91 5.52
CA LYS A 61 1.72 -13.99 6.27
C LYS A 61 2.43 -15.01 5.36
N ASN A 62 2.09 -15.05 4.08
CA ASN A 62 2.70 -15.97 3.11
C ASN A 62 3.72 -15.19 2.26
N GLU A 63 4.98 -15.62 2.32
CA GLU A 63 6.11 -15.00 1.63
C GLU A 63 5.99 -15.05 0.09
N GLU A 64 5.48 -16.15 -0.48
CA GLU A 64 5.27 -16.29 -1.93
C GLU A 64 4.20 -15.30 -2.43
N VAL A 65 3.13 -15.11 -1.65
CA VAL A 65 2.11 -14.09 -1.94
C VAL A 65 2.72 -12.69 -1.85
N PHE A 66 3.52 -12.40 -0.83
CA PHE A 66 4.18 -11.10 -0.68
C PHE A 66 5.13 -10.79 -1.86
N GLN A 67 5.92 -11.78 -2.31
CA GLN A 67 6.82 -11.66 -3.45
C GLN A 67 6.11 -11.57 -4.82
N SER A 68 4.79 -11.79 -4.87
CA SER A 68 3.94 -11.65 -6.07
C SER A 68 3.21 -10.32 -6.17
N LEU A 69 3.34 -9.42 -5.18
CA LEU A 69 2.74 -8.08 -5.20
C LEU A 69 3.48 -7.13 -6.15
N GLU A 70 2.79 -6.10 -6.63
CA GLU A 70 3.43 -5.03 -7.40
C GLU A 70 4.45 -4.26 -6.54
N MET A 71 5.61 -3.93 -7.14
CA MET A 71 6.68 -3.19 -6.47
C MET A 71 6.21 -1.77 -6.08
N PRO A 72 6.52 -1.28 -4.86
CA PRO A 72 6.01 0.00 -4.34
C PRO A 72 6.77 1.23 -4.86
N TYR A 73 7.18 1.22 -6.13
CA TYR A 73 7.97 2.28 -6.77
C TYR A 73 7.09 3.18 -7.65
N THR A 74 7.26 4.50 -7.55
CA THR A 74 6.53 5.45 -8.42
C THR A 74 7.10 5.57 -9.83
N GLU A 75 8.40 5.33 -9.99
CA GLU A 75 9.08 5.28 -11.28
C GLU A 75 9.43 3.82 -11.61
N GLN A 76 9.08 3.42 -12.82
CA GLN A 76 9.30 2.08 -13.36
C GLN A 76 10.28 2.19 -14.53
N PHE A 77 11.37 1.44 -14.48
CA PHE A 77 12.32 1.32 -15.58
C PHE A 77 12.00 0.11 -16.47
N GLY A 78 12.36 0.15 -17.76
CA GLY A 78 12.40 -1.03 -18.64
C GLY A 78 11.03 -1.59 -19.09
N ASP A 79 11.07 -2.63 -19.95
CA ASP A 79 9.90 -3.15 -20.67
C ASP A 79 9.18 -4.37 -20.00
N TRP A 80 9.38 -4.69 -18.71
CA TRP A 80 8.93 -5.97 -18.10
C TRP A 80 8.78 -5.95 -16.55
N ASN A 81 7.73 -6.46 -15.87
CA ASN A 81 7.83 -6.72 -14.40
C ASN A 81 8.50 -8.09 -14.17
N ASP A 82 9.83 -8.09 -14.17
CA ASP A 82 10.55 -8.72 -13.06
C ASP A 82 10.43 -7.77 -11.84
N GLN A 83 10.83 -8.19 -10.65
CA GLN A 83 10.97 -7.38 -9.42
C GLN A 83 11.99 -6.19 -9.56
N ARG A 84 12.32 -5.81 -10.81
CA ARG A 84 13.35 -4.87 -11.25
C ARG A 84 12.89 -3.88 -12.35
N HIS A 85 11.71 -4.03 -12.97
CA HIS A 85 11.24 -3.22 -14.14
C HIS A 85 9.66 -3.22 -14.23
N PHE A 86 8.95 -2.61 -15.20
CA PHE A 86 7.51 -3.00 -15.50
C PHE A 86 6.98 -2.66 -16.91
N ILE A 87 6.13 -3.54 -17.48
CA ILE A 87 4.98 -3.12 -18.32
C ILE A 87 3.65 -3.64 -17.74
N ASN A 88 2.76 -2.70 -17.43
CA ASN A 88 1.38 -2.93 -17.00
C ASN A 88 0.50 -3.45 -18.16
N LEU A 89 0.53 -4.76 -18.40
CA LEU A 89 -0.43 -5.45 -19.27
C LEU A 89 -1.59 -6.01 -18.44
N LYS A 90 -2.73 -5.30 -18.43
CA LYS A 90 -3.97 -5.67 -17.70
C LYS A 90 -4.56 -7.06 -18.01
N ASN A 91 -3.95 -7.83 -18.92
CA ASN A 91 -4.42 -9.11 -19.42
C ASN A 91 -3.40 -10.25 -19.23
N ASP A 92 -2.24 -10.03 -18.59
CA ASP A 92 -1.27 -11.10 -18.30
C ASP A 92 -1.67 -11.83 -17.00
N PRO A 93 -1.96 -13.14 -17.01
CA PRO A 93 -2.29 -13.90 -15.80
C PRO A 93 -1.11 -14.04 -14.82
N ASN A 94 0.10 -13.65 -15.21
CA ASN A 94 1.31 -13.65 -14.38
C ASN A 94 1.76 -12.23 -13.96
N ALA A 95 1.00 -11.18 -14.30
CA ALA A 95 1.28 -9.84 -13.81
C ALA A 95 1.24 -9.82 -12.27
N PRO A 96 2.15 -9.07 -11.60
CA PRO A 96 2.11 -8.96 -10.16
C PRO A 96 0.79 -8.35 -9.70
N TYR A 97 0.29 -8.84 -8.56
CA TYR A 97 -1.04 -8.51 -8.10
C TYR A 97 -1.08 -7.12 -7.48
N ASP A 98 -2.05 -6.31 -7.92
CA ASP A 98 -2.42 -5.04 -7.28
C ASP A 98 -2.65 -5.31 -5.78
N PRO A 99 -1.95 -4.60 -4.86
CA PRO A 99 -2.08 -4.84 -3.42
C PRO A 99 -3.54 -4.75 -2.93
N MET A 100 -4.43 -4.05 -3.64
CA MET A 100 -5.87 -4.03 -3.38
C MET A 100 -6.51 -5.43 -3.28
N ILE A 101 -5.92 -6.48 -3.88
CA ILE A 101 -6.45 -7.86 -3.75
C ILE A 101 -6.49 -8.37 -2.30
N LEU A 102 -5.56 -7.89 -1.46
CA LEU A 102 -5.43 -8.26 -0.04
C LEU A 102 -6.60 -7.72 0.82
N PHE A 103 -7.38 -6.80 0.26
CA PHE A 103 -8.40 -6.01 0.96
C PHE A 103 -9.82 -6.25 0.40
N ASN A 104 -10.01 -7.26 -0.46
CA ASN A 104 -11.32 -7.49 -1.09
C ASN A 104 -12.43 -7.91 -0.11
N GLU A 105 -12.10 -8.36 1.11
CA GLU A 105 -13.09 -8.70 2.14
C GLU A 105 -13.64 -7.47 2.89
N THR A 106 -12.89 -6.35 3.02
CA THR A 106 -13.41 -5.15 3.71
C THR A 106 -14.58 -4.49 2.94
N LYS A 107 -14.62 -4.67 1.62
CA LYS A 107 -15.69 -4.18 0.74
C LYS A 107 -17.08 -4.75 1.02
N GLN A 108 -17.21 -5.83 1.81
CA GLN A 108 -18.51 -6.45 2.14
C GLN A 108 -19.21 -5.87 3.39
N LYS A 109 -18.64 -4.83 4.04
CA LYS A 109 -19.20 -4.20 5.26
C LYS A 109 -19.79 -2.79 5.05
N LYS A 110 -20.40 -2.52 3.88
CA LYS A 110 -21.18 -1.30 3.61
C LYS A 110 -22.66 -1.60 3.41
#